data_AF-A0A959UYX9-F1
#
_entry.id   AF-A0A959UYX9-F1
#
_cell.length_a   1.000
_cell.length_b   1.000
_cell.length_c   1.000
_cell.angle_alpha   90.00
_cell.angle_beta   90.00
_cell.angle_gamma   90.00
#
_symmetry.space_group_name_H-M   'P 1'
#
loop_
_entity.id
_entity.type
_entity.pdbx_description
1 polymer ?
#
loop_
_entity_poly.entity_id
_entity_poly.type
_entity_poly.pdbx_seq_one_letter_code
_entity_poly.pdbx_strand_id
1 'polypeptide(L)'
;MRQNRHIARANRKRMRWIAVGLYYDGDSARYLERLLPAEEVRHLAGFANPATQLIDRQAQELKELRAADLIDDFRHMELQQLLRDIYTHQGRCERIKKFPLPRQYGGASLIFVGIFIFLLPLGMVSEF
;
A
#
# COMPACT_ATOMS: atom_id res chain seq x y z
N MET A 1 -33.14 2.29 -1.35
CA MET A 1 -31.67 2.36 -1.15
C MET A 1 -31.10 1.40 -0.05
N ARG A 2 -31.74 0.27 0.28
CA ARG A 2 -31.34 -0.61 1.41
C ARG A 2 -30.57 -1.90 1.01
N GLN A 3 -30.59 -2.30 -0.26
CA GLN A 3 -30.05 -3.57 -0.76
C GLN A 3 -28.51 -3.59 -0.90
N ASN A 4 -27.89 -2.42 -1.08
CA ASN A 4 -26.44 -2.30 -1.30
C ASN A 4 -25.58 -2.67 -0.09
N ARG A 5 -26.10 -2.64 1.15
CA ARG A 5 -25.31 -2.95 2.36
C ARG A 5 -24.90 -4.42 2.45
N HIS A 6 -25.76 -5.35 2.04
CA HIS A 6 -25.48 -6.78 2.08
C HIS A 6 -24.47 -7.18 1.00
N ILE A 7 -24.65 -6.68 -0.22
CA ILE A 7 -23.72 -6.89 -1.35
C ILE A 7 -22.35 -6.29 -1.02
N ALA A 8 -22.29 -5.08 -0.44
CA ALA A 8 -21.04 -4.47 -0.02
C ALA A 8 -20.33 -5.23 1.13
N ARG A 9 -21.07 -5.89 2.04
CA ARG A 9 -20.48 -6.77 3.08
C ARG A 9 -19.95 -8.07 2.49
N ALA A 10 -20.70 -8.70 1.59
CA ALA A 10 -20.28 -9.92 0.89
C ALA A 10 -19.04 -9.66 0.03
N ASN A 11 -19.01 -8.57 -0.74
CA ASN A 11 -17.86 -8.16 -1.54
C ASN A 11 -16.63 -7.86 -0.68
N ARG A 12 -16.79 -7.26 0.51
CA ARG A 12 -15.68 -7.03 1.45
C ARG A 12 -15.10 -8.33 2.02
N LYS A 13 -15.94 -9.31 2.38
CA LYS A 13 -15.46 -10.64 2.80
C LYS A 13 -14.74 -11.36 1.67
N ARG A 14 -15.29 -11.30 0.44
CA ARG A 14 -14.70 -11.91 -0.75
C ARG A 14 -13.37 -11.25 -1.14
N MET A 15 -13.26 -9.92 -1.00
CA MET A 15 -12.01 -9.17 -1.14
C MET A 15 -10.94 -9.63 -0.15
N ARG A 16 -11.31 -9.89 1.10
CA ARG A 16 -10.35 -10.38 2.11
C ARG A 16 -9.76 -11.74 1.75
N TRP A 17 -10.58 -12.61 1.16
CA TRP A 17 -10.19 -13.99 0.86
C TRP A 17 -9.41 -14.13 -0.46
N ILE A 18 -9.74 -13.33 -1.49
CA ILE A 18 -9.12 -13.39 -2.84
C ILE A 18 -7.88 -12.47 -2.91
N ALA A 19 -6.92 -12.62 -2.00
CA ALA A 19 -5.62 -11.91 -1.95
C ALA A 19 -5.64 -10.38 -1.76
N VAL A 20 -6.69 -9.66 -2.15
CA VAL A 20 -6.82 -8.18 -2.00
C VAL A 20 -6.87 -7.76 -0.52
N GLY A 21 -7.19 -8.67 0.39
CA GLY A 21 -7.19 -8.47 1.85
C GLY A 21 -5.83 -8.28 2.51
N LEU A 22 -4.73 -8.64 1.84
CA LEU A 22 -3.37 -8.52 2.40
C LEU A 22 -2.85 -7.08 2.44
N TYR A 23 -3.47 -6.17 1.67
CA TYR A 23 -3.13 -4.74 1.63
C TYR A 23 -3.89 -3.91 2.67
N TYR A 24 -4.33 -4.52 3.78
CA TYR A 24 -5.01 -3.79 4.83
C TYR A 24 -3.98 -3.05 5.69
N ASP A 25 -4.04 -1.72 5.61
CA ASP A 25 -3.19 -0.70 6.25
C ASP A 25 -3.36 -0.64 7.79
N GLY A 26 -3.55 -1.79 8.45
CA GLY A 26 -3.91 -1.87 9.86
C GLY A 26 -2.77 -1.56 10.82
N ASP A 27 -1.52 -1.83 10.42
CA ASP A 27 -0.36 -1.71 11.29
C ASP A 27 0.38 -0.36 11.14
N SER A 28 0.13 0.39 10.07
CA SER A 28 0.88 1.62 9.76
C SER A 28 0.75 2.69 10.85
N ALA A 29 -0.45 2.86 11.43
CA ALA A 29 -0.65 3.79 12.54
C ALA A 29 0.18 3.41 13.78
N ARG A 30 0.25 2.11 14.10
CA ARG A 30 1.04 1.59 15.23
C ARG A 30 2.54 1.80 15.02
N TYR A 31 3.03 1.67 13.78
CA TYR A 31 4.43 1.95 13.48
C TYR A 31 4.77 3.43 13.60
N LEU A 32 3.88 4.32 13.14
CA LEU A 32 4.07 5.77 13.26
C LEU A 32 4.14 6.21 14.73
N GLU A 33 3.24 5.71 15.58
CA GLU A 33 3.25 5.98 17.03
C GLU A 33 4.52 5.50 17.74
N ARG A 34 5.20 4.48 17.21
CA ARG A 34 6.45 3.95 17.78
C ARG A 34 7.69 4.69 17.29
N LEU A 35 7.64 5.24 16.08
CA LEU A 35 8.81 5.82 15.40
C LEU A 35 8.85 7.34 15.47
N LEU A 36 7.71 7.99 15.68
CA LEU A 36 7.58 9.44 15.69
C LEU A 36 7.01 9.95 17.01
N PRO A 37 7.39 11.17 17.43
CA PRO A 37 6.77 11.85 18.57
C PRO A 37 5.26 12.01 18.41
N ALA A 38 4.53 11.98 19.52
CA ALA A 38 3.06 12.06 19.52
C ALA A 38 2.49 13.37 18.93
N GLU A 39 3.25 14.47 18.93
CA GLU A 39 2.85 15.70 18.23
C GLU A 39 2.88 15.53 16.72
N GLU A 40 3.91 14.87 16.21
CA GLU A 40 4.16 14.71 14.79
C GLU A 40 3.17 13.72 14.19
N VAL A 41 2.88 12.63 14.91
CA VAL A 41 1.82 11.69 14.56
C VAL A 41 0.46 12.40 14.44
N ARG A 42 0.13 13.29 15.40
CA ARG A 42 -1.12 14.07 15.36
C ARG A 42 -1.17 15.04 14.19
N HIS A 43 -0.06 15.69 13.88
CA HIS A 43 0.04 16.58 12.73
C HIS A 43 -0.16 15.80 11.42
N LEU A 44 0.52 14.66 11.27
CA LEU A 44 0.46 13.81 10.08
C LEU A 44 -0.92 13.17 9.87
N ALA A 45 -1.68 12.91 10.93
CA ALA A 45 -3.03 12.33 10.85
C ALA A 45 -4.03 13.21 10.08
N GLY A 46 -3.77 14.52 9.95
CA GLY A 46 -4.61 15.45 9.20
C GLY A 46 -4.44 15.40 7.68
N PHE A 47 -3.42 14.71 7.17
CA PHE A 47 -3.07 14.75 5.76
C PHE A 47 -3.52 13.50 5.01
N ALA A 48 -3.95 13.68 3.76
CA ALA A 48 -4.31 12.58 2.87
C ALA A 48 -3.11 11.66 2.55
N ASN A 49 -1.89 12.20 2.60
CA ASN A 49 -0.65 11.46 2.39
C ASN A 49 0.38 11.79 3.48
N PRO A 50 0.36 11.05 4.60
CA PRO A 50 1.31 11.23 5.70
C PRO A 50 2.78 11.05 5.27
N ALA A 51 3.07 10.11 4.36
CA ALA A 51 4.44 9.82 3.93
C ALA A 51 5.05 10.98 3.14
N THR A 52 4.28 11.62 2.26
CA THR A 52 4.75 12.81 1.53
C THR A 52 5.04 13.98 2.47
N GLN A 53 4.21 14.16 3.50
CA GLN A 53 4.42 15.24 4.48
C GLN A 53 5.64 15.00 5.36
N LEU A 54 5.94 13.73 5.69
CA LEU A 54 7.16 13.38 6.39
C LEU A 54 8.41 13.73 5.56
N ILE A 55 8.39 13.43 4.26
CA ILE A 55 9.50 13.76 3.34
C ILE A 55 9.68 15.28 3.21
N ASP A 56 8.58 16.04 3.10
CA ASP A 56 8.64 17.50 3.03
C ASP A 56 9.27 18.10 4.31
N ARG A 57 8.84 17.60 5.48
CA ARG A 57 9.42 18.03 6.76
C ARG A 57 10.92 17.73 6.85
N GLN A 58 11.34 16.52 6.47
CA GLN A 58 12.75 16.15 6.41
C GLN A 58 13.54 17.06 5.45
N ALA A 59 12.94 17.46 4.32
CA ALA A 59 13.57 18.38 3.39
C ALA A 59 13.76 19.79 3.99
N GLN A 60 12.81 20.27 4.79
CA GLN A 60 12.96 21.54 5.55
C GLN A 60 14.04 21.42 6.62
N GLU A 61 14.09 20.32 7.38
CA GLU A 61 15.13 20.09 8.40
C GLU A 61 16.53 20.10 7.77
N LEU A 62 16.72 19.45 6.61
CA LEU A 62 17.98 19.51 5.87
C LEU A 62 18.37 20.91 5.41
N LYS A 63 17.38 21.76 5.09
CA LYS A 63 17.61 23.16 4.74
C LYS A 63 18.03 23.98 5.95
N GLU A 64 17.41 23.76 7.10
CA GLU A 64 17.78 24.39 8.38
C GLU A 64 19.19 23.98 8.82
N LEU A 65 19.53 22.69 8.72
CA LEU A 65 20.87 22.18 9.04
C LEU A 65 21.95 22.82 8.16
N ARG A 66 21.68 23.02 6.87
CA ARG A 66 22.58 23.74 5.98
C ARG A 66 22.70 25.22 6.36
N ALA A 67 21.57 25.87 6.68
CA ALA A 67 21.58 27.28 7.09
C ALA A 67 22.35 27.51 8.40
N ALA A 68 22.39 26.50 9.27
CA ALA A 68 23.18 26.47 10.50
C ALA A 68 24.65 26.03 10.30
N ASP A 69 25.08 25.82 9.05
CA ASP A 69 26.44 25.36 8.68
C ASP A 69 26.82 24.00 9.31
N LEU A 70 25.82 23.19 9.69
CA LEU A 70 26.02 21.86 10.28
C LEU A 70 26.27 20.78 9.21
N ILE A 71 25.87 21.06 7.97
CA ILE A 71 26.15 20.23 6.80
C ILE A 71 26.60 21.12 5.65
N ASP A 72 27.58 20.64 4.88
CA ASP A 72 28.07 21.34 3.69
C ASP A 72 27.12 21.19 2.49
N ASP A 73 27.37 22.00 1.48
CA ASP A 73 26.59 22.06 0.24
C ASP A 73 26.47 20.72 -0.47
N PHE A 74 27.56 19.94 -0.49
CA PHE A 74 27.61 18.65 -1.16
C PHE A 74 26.73 17.62 -0.42
N ARG A 75 26.88 17.52 0.91
CA ARG A 75 26.03 16.65 1.73
C ARG A 75 24.56 17.03 1.64
N HIS A 76 24.25 18.33 1.65
CA HIS A 76 22.88 18.79 1.48
C HIS A 76 22.31 18.36 0.13
N MET A 77 23.06 18.53 -0.96
CA MET A 77 22.60 18.10 -2.29
C MET A 77 22.36 16.59 -2.38
N GLU A 78 23.27 15.77 -1.84
CA GLU A 78 23.12 14.30 -1.84
C GLU A 78 21.91 13.85 -1.02
N LEU A 79 21.68 14.44 0.16
CA LEU A 79 20.54 14.10 1.00
C LEU A 79 19.21 14.55 0.38
N GLN A 80 19.16 15.71 -0.26
CA GLN A 80 17.99 16.16 -1.02
C GLN A 80 17.69 15.25 -2.22
N GLN A 81 18.73 14.74 -2.88
CA GLN A 81 18.58 13.77 -3.96
C GLN A 81 18.00 12.44 -3.44
N LEU A 82 18.49 11.95 -2.29
CA LEU A 82 17.94 10.77 -1.64
C LEU A 82 16.45 10.91 -1.30
N LEU A 83 16.04 12.06 -0.73
CA LEU A 83 14.62 12.33 -0.44
C LEU A 83 13.76 12.33 -1.71
N ARG A 84 14.28 12.88 -2.82
CA ARG A 84 13.60 12.87 -4.12
C ARG A 84 13.41 11.45 -4.66
N ASP A 85 14.40 10.59 -4.47
CA ASP A 85 14.34 9.19 -4.89
C ASP A 85 13.30 8.42 -4.04
N ILE A 86 13.29 8.63 -2.73
CA ILE A 86 12.27 8.07 -1.82
C ILE A 86 10.87 8.49 -2.26
N TYR A 87 10.64 9.77 -2.55
CA TYR A 87 9.35 10.27 -3.04
C TYR A 87 8.95 9.62 -4.38
N THR A 88 9.91 9.46 -5.29
CA THR A 88 9.69 8.79 -6.58
C THR A 88 9.30 7.32 -6.40
N HIS A 89 9.95 6.60 -5.49
CA HIS A 89 9.63 5.21 -5.16
C HIS A 89 8.27 5.09 -4.47
N GLN A 90 7.94 6.01 -3.55
CA GLN A 90 6.63 6.09 -2.91
C GLN A 90 5.52 6.20 -3.97
N GLY A 91 5.65 7.13 -4.93
CA GLY A 91 4.67 7.29 -6.01
C GLY A 91 4.53 6.04 -6.90
N ARG A 92 5.60 5.26 -7.10
CA ARG A 92 5.52 3.96 -7.79
C ARG A 92 4.70 2.96 -6.97
N CYS A 93 4.96 2.83 -5.68
CA CYS A 93 4.23 1.94 -4.78
C CYS A 93 2.74 2.33 -4.67
N GLU A 94 2.43 3.63 -4.60
CA GLU A 94 1.05 4.13 -4.61
C GLU A 94 0.32 3.79 -5.90
N ARG A 95 0.98 3.90 -7.06
CA ARG A 95 0.40 3.46 -8.34
C ARG A 95 0.09 1.96 -8.33
N ILE A 96 0.98 1.12 -7.82
CA ILE A 96 0.72 -0.32 -7.67
C ILE A 96 -0.48 -0.56 -6.72
N LYS A 97 -0.55 0.16 -5.59
CA LYS A 97 -1.69 0.09 -4.64
C LYS A 97 -3.00 0.52 -5.30
N LYS A 98 -2.97 1.54 -6.16
CA LYS A 98 -4.16 2.09 -6.86
C LYS A 98 -4.60 1.25 -8.06
N PHE A 99 -3.69 0.51 -8.69
CA PHE A 99 -3.94 -0.39 -9.80
C PHE A 99 -3.68 -1.86 -9.41
N PRO A 100 -4.45 -2.42 -8.46
CA PRO A 100 -4.38 -3.85 -8.22
C PRO A 100 -4.78 -4.60 -9.49
N LEU A 101 -4.18 -5.77 -9.72
CA LEU A 101 -4.48 -6.65 -10.85
C LEU A 101 -6.00 -6.72 -11.09
N PRO A 102 -6.46 -6.59 -12.36
CA PRO A 102 -7.89 -6.46 -12.61
C PRO A 102 -8.62 -7.68 -12.07
N ARG A 103 -9.66 -7.44 -11.26
CA ARG A 103 -10.44 -8.48 -10.55
C ARG A 103 -10.89 -9.65 -11.44
N GLN A 104 -11.10 -9.37 -12.72
CA GLN A 104 -11.52 -10.34 -13.72
C GLN A 104 -10.47 -11.44 -13.93
N TYR A 105 -9.17 -11.12 -13.87
CA TYR A 105 -8.10 -12.11 -14.00
C TYR A 105 -8.08 -13.12 -12.84
N GLY A 106 -8.30 -12.66 -11.60
CA GLY A 106 -8.40 -13.57 -10.45
C GLY A 106 -9.68 -14.42 -10.43
N GLY A 107 -10.79 -13.87 -10.95
CA GLY A 107 -12.08 -14.56 -10.95
C GLY A 107 -12.19 -15.70 -11.97
N ALA A 108 -11.75 -15.46 -13.21
CA ALA A 108 -11.86 -16.44 -14.28
C ALA A 108 -10.97 -17.67 -14.04
N SER A 109 -9.72 -17.46 -13.64
CA SER A 109 -8.78 -18.55 -13.32
C SER A 109 -9.26 -19.41 -12.15
N LEU A 110 -9.86 -18.80 -11.11
CA LEU A 110 -10.39 -19.57 -9.98
C LEU A 110 -11.57 -20.46 -10.38
N ILE A 111 -12.47 -19.97 -11.25
CA ILE A 111 -13.59 -20.77 -11.78
C ILE A 111 -13.05 -21.91 -12.65
N PHE A 112 -12.09 -21.61 -13.54
CA PHE A 112 -11.47 -22.61 -14.41
C PHE A 112 -10.79 -23.73 -13.62
N VAL A 113 -9.99 -23.37 -12.61
CA VAL A 113 -9.32 -24.34 -11.73
C VAL A 113 -10.34 -25.16 -10.94
N GLY A 114 -11.41 -24.54 -10.44
CA GLY A 114 -12.48 -25.26 -9.74
C GLY A 114 -13.21 -26.28 -10.62
N ILE A 115 -13.52 -25.90 -11.87
CA ILE A 115 -14.08 -26.81 -12.87
C ILE A 115 -13.08 -27.93 -13.18
N PHE A 116 -11.80 -27.62 -13.39
CA PHE A 116 -10.77 -28.61 -13.67
C PHE A 116 -10.64 -29.65 -12.54
N ILE A 117 -10.53 -29.22 -11.28
CA ILE A 117 -10.46 -30.10 -10.11
C ILE A 117 -11.73 -30.97 -10.00
N PHE A 118 -12.89 -30.41 -10.32
CA PHE A 118 -14.15 -31.15 -10.29
C PHE A 118 -14.26 -32.22 -11.40
N LEU A 119 -13.79 -31.92 -12.62
CA LEU A 119 -13.81 -32.88 -13.73
C LEU A 119 -12.68 -33.93 -13.67
N LEU A 120 -11.58 -33.63 -12.99
CA LEU A 120 -10.43 -34.52 -12.86
C LEU A 120 -10.79 -35.94 -12.37
N PRO A 121 -11.55 -36.14 -11.27
CA PRO A 121 -11.95 -37.48 -10.84
C PRO A 121 -12.87 -38.18 -11.86
N LEU A 122 -13.70 -37.44 -12.59
CA LEU A 122 -14.61 -38.02 -13.59
C LEU A 122 -13.84 -38.53 -14.84
N GLY A 123 -12.76 -37.83 -15.23
CA GLY A 123 -11.87 -38.26 -16.31
C GLY A 123 -10.95 -39.43 -15.93
N MET A 124 -10.57 -39.56 -14.66
CA MET A 124 -9.76 -40.69 -14.21
C MET A 124 -10.56 -41.99 -14.10
N VAL A 125 -11.88 -41.91 -13.90
CA VAL A 125 -12.76 -43.11 -13.83
C VAL A 125 -12.86 -43.84 -15.18
N SER A 126 -12.63 -43.17 -16.32
CA SER A 126 -12.61 -43.84 -17.62
C SER A 126 -11.33 -44.65 -17.91
N GLU A 127 -10.33 -44.58 -17.03
CA GLU A 127 -9.04 -45.26 -17.19
C GLU A 127 -8.90 -46.50 -16.27
N PHE A 128 -9.95 -46.82 -15.50
CA PHE A 128 -10.12 -48.05 -14.72
C PHE A 128 -11.33 -48.84 -15.23
#